data_AF-A0A942YP37-F1
#
_entry.id   AF-A0A942YP37-F1
#
_cell.length_a   1.000
_cell.length_b   1.000
_cell.length_c   1.000
_cell.angle_alpha   90.00
_cell.angle_beta   90.00
_cell.angle_gamma   90.00
#
_symmetry.space_group_name_H-M   'P 1'
#
loop_
_entity.id
_entity.type
_entity.pdbx_description
1 polymer ?
#
loop_
_entity_poly.entity_id
_entity_poly.type
_entity_poly.pdbx_seq_one_letter_code
_entity_poly.pdbx_strand_id
1 'polypeptide(L)'
;MLLSIIQGVFNNRADTELKELVLKAKKGDEKIMNELLIAYTPFMKKTASIVCKRFINEHDDEFSVALKGFYEAILQFNPDEKTSLKTFSHLIIKRRLIDYMRKESRRNEELLLLNDEDRETGADPQHYVFNEMSISSFLKEQQAAERREEIKEYSQVLKEFGLSFQELVISSPKHDDSRKIAFKIAQIISSTPDFYYYLIDKKRLPINELTSITNVSRKTIERHRKYIVAVTLLMNSNFVCLKEFIREELL
;
A
#
# COMPACT_ATOMS: atom_id res chain seq x y z
N MET A 1 -19.71 8.68 33.92
CA MET A 1 -19.08 7.52 34.59
C MET A 1 -19.99 6.31 34.49
N LEU A 2 -19.98 5.60 33.35
CA LEU A 2 -20.41 4.20 33.29
C LEU A 2 -19.41 3.49 32.38
N LEU A 3 -18.22 3.31 32.95
CA LEU A 3 -17.22 2.38 32.48
C LEU A 3 -17.86 0.99 32.38
N SER A 4 -17.70 0.39 31.21
CA SER A 4 -17.27 -1.00 31.06
C SER A 4 -18.03 -2.03 31.90
N ILE A 5 -19.04 -2.69 31.32
CA ILE A 5 -19.42 -4.08 31.64
C ILE A 5 -20.31 -4.60 30.49
N ILE A 6 -19.91 -5.74 29.92
CA ILE A 6 -20.58 -6.61 28.92
C ILE A 6 -20.29 -6.29 27.44
N GLN A 7 -19.04 -6.55 27.05
CA GLN A 7 -18.72 -7.15 25.76
C GLN A 7 -19.37 -8.55 25.69
N GLY A 8 -20.24 -8.81 24.71
CA GLY A 8 -20.57 -10.19 24.34
C GLY A 8 -21.98 -10.48 23.81
N VAL A 9 -23.02 -9.73 24.21
CA VAL A 9 -24.42 -10.12 23.88
C VAL A 9 -25.25 -9.02 23.19
N PHE A 10 -24.74 -7.78 23.08
CA PHE A 10 -25.49 -6.66 22.48
C PHE A 10 -25.31 -6.45 20.98
N ASN A 11 -24.50 -7.27 20.29
CA ASN A 11 -24.11 -6.97 18.91
C ASN A 11 -25.29 -7.02 17.91
N ASN A 12 -26.28 -7.89 18.13
CA ASN A 12 -27.40 -8.05 17.19
C ASN A 12 -28.44 -6.90 17.24
N ARG A 13 -28.66 -6.26 18.38
CA ARG A 13 -29.64 -5.15 18.48
C ARG A 13 -29.12 -3.89 17.80
N ALA A 14 -27.85 -3.55 18.04
CA ALA A 14 -27.19 -2.41 17.41
C ALA A 14 -27.07 -2.57 15.88
N ASP A 15 -26.79 -3.79 15.40
CA ASP A 15 -26.77 -4.07 13.96
C ASP A 15 -28.16 -3.94 13.31
N THR A 16 -29.22 -4.37 14.01
CA THR A 16 -30.59 -4.26 13.50
C THR A 16 -31.05 -2.80 13.41
N GLU A 17 -30.74 -2.00 14.43
CA GLU A 17 -31.05 -0.56 14.48
C GLU A 17 -30.29 0.22 13.39
N LEU A 18 -29.00 -0.09 13.18
CA LEU A 18 -28.21 0.52 12.12
C LEU A 18 -28.76 0.20 10.72
N LYS A 19 -29.21 -1.04 10.49
CA LYS A 19 -29.84 -1.44 9.21
C LYS A 19 -31.12 -0.64 8.95
N GLU A 20 -31.93 -0.40 9.98
CA GLU A 20 -33.16 0.40 9.85
C GLU A 20 -32.86 1.86 9.50
N LEU A 21 -31.87 2.47 10.17
CA LEU A 21 -31.43 3.84 9.87
C LEU A 21 -30.91 3.98 8.45
N VAL A 22 -30.11 3.01 7.97
CA VAL A 22 -29.62 2.99 6.59
C VAL A 22 -30.79 2.87 5.61
N LEU A 23 -31.78 2.02 5.88
CA LEU A 23 -32.94 1.87 5.00
C LEU A 23 -33.77 3.16 4.90
N LYS A 24 -33.94 3.89 6.01
CA LYS A 24 -34.59 5.22 6.03
C LYS A 24 -33.82 6.25 5.21
N ALA A 25 -32.49 6.31 5.41
CA ALA A 25 -31.63 7.19 4.62
C ALA A 25 -31.71 6.89 3.11
N LYS A 26 -31.73 5.61 2.72
CA LYS A 26 -31.89 5.19 1.30
C LYS A 26 -33.25 5.56 0.69
N LYS A 27 -34.29 5.66 1.51
CA LYS A 27 -35.65 6.06 1.08
C LYS A 27 -35.81 7.59 0.93
N GLY A 28 -34.75 8.37 1.15
CA GLY A 28 -34.75 9.82 0.97
C GLY A 28 -34.97 10.63 2.25
N ASP A 29 -34.85 10.02 3.43
CA ASP A 29 -34.84 10.76 4.70
C ASP A 29 -33.51 11.50 4.87
N GLU A 30 -33.48 12.76 4.44
CA GLU A 30 -32.28 13.62 4.48
C GLU A 30 -31.78 13.88 5.91
N LYS A 31 -32.69 13.89 6.91
CA LYS A 31 -32.31 14.12 8.30
C LYS A 31 -31.50 12.94 8.82
N ILE A 32 -32.00 11.72 8.61
CA ILE A 32 -31.28 10.50 9.00
C ILE A 32 -29.97 10.35 8.22
N MET A 33 -29.95 10.72 6.93
CA MET A 33 -28.71 10.72 6.15
C MET A 33 -27.67 11.65 6.78
N ASN A 34 -28.02 12.90 7.07
CA ASN A 34 -27.10 13.86 7.67
C ASN A 34 -26.63 13.41 9.07
N GLU A 35 -27.52 12.85 9.89
CA GLU A 35 -27.16 12.28 11.19
C GLU A 35 -26.13 11.15 11.05
N LEU A 36 -26.30 10.26 10.06
CA LEU A 36 -25.34 9.19 9.76
C LEU A 36 -24.00 9.76 9.27
N LEU A 37 -24.00 10.77 8.40
CA LEU A 37 -22.77 11.41 7.94
C LEU A 37 -22.00 12.02 9.11
N ILE A 38 -22.67 12.78 9.98
CA ILE A 38 -22.06 13.42 11.16
C ILE A 38 -21.54 12.36 12.14
N ALA A 39 -22.34 11.33 12.45
CA ALA A 39 -21.95 10.28 13.38
C ALA A 39 -20.70 9.50 12.91
N TYR A 40 -20.53 9.34 11.60
CA TYR A 40 -19.40 8.64 11.00
C TYR A 40 -18.24 9.56 10.60
N THR A 41 -18.30 10.87 10.85
CA THR A 41 -17.20 11.81 10.59
C THR A 41 -15.85 11.33 11.14
N PRO A 42 -15.73 10.84 12.40
CA PRO A 42 -14.46 10.32 12.92
C PRO A 42 -13.93 9.13 12.11
N PHE A 43 -14.82 8.25 11.65
CA PHE A 43 -14.46 7.10 10.81
C PHE A 43 -13.99 7.52 9.42
N MET A 44 -14.68 8.50 8.81
CA MET A 44 -14.30 9.05 7.50
C MET A 44 -12.96 9.77 7.57
N LYS A 45 -12.73 10.62 8.58
CA LYS A 45 -11.44 11.29 8.82
C LYS A 45 -10.32 10.27 9.02
N LYS A 46 -10.55 9.24 9.85
CA LYS A 46 -9.57 8.16 10.06
C LYS A 46 -9.26 7.42 8.76
N THR A 47 -10.28 7.07 7.98
CA THR A 47 -10.10 6.36 6.71
C THR A 47 -9.34 7.22 5.70
N ALA A 48 -9.73 8.49 5.56
CA ALA A 48 -9.04 9.45 4.70
C ALA A 48 -7.59 9.64 5.14
N SER A 49 -7.33 9.77 6.43
CA SER A 49 -5.97 9.88 6.96
C SER A 49 -5.10 8.66 6.71
N ILE A 50 -5.67 7.45 6.78
CA ILE A 50 -4.95 6.22 6.44
C ILE A 50 -4.60 6.17 4.95
N VAL A 51 -5.55 6.55 4.08
CA VAL A 51 -5.38 6.48 2.61
C VAL A 51 -4.45 7.58 2.10
N CYS A 52 -4.63 8.81 2.58
CA CYS A 52 -3.82 9.98 2.24
C CYS A 52 -2.52 10.06 3.05
N LYS A 53 -2.33 9.16 4.03
CA LYS A 53 -1.17 9.08 4.93
C LYS A 53 -0.85 10.39 5.68
N ARG A 54 -1.84 11.26 5.90
CA ARG A 54 -1.71 12.51 6.66
C ARG A 54 -2.98 12.80 7.48
N PHE A 55 -2.90 13.66 8.47
CA PHE A 55 -4.11 14.12 9.16
C PHE A 55 -5.03 14.88 8.20
N ILE A 56 -6.33 14.59 8.25
CA ILE A 56 -7.35 15.18 7.39
C ILE A 56 -8.32 16.00 8.24
N ASN A 57 -8.46 17.27 7.89
CA ASN A 57 -9.45 18.18 8.45
C ASN A 57 -10.74 18.16 7.63
N GLU A 58 -11.83 18.64 8.21
CA GLU A 58 -13.14 18.68 7.51
C GLU A 58 -13.20 19.73 6.40
N HIS A 59 -12.25 20.67 6.42
CA HIS A 59 -12.07 21.68 5.38
C HIS A 59 -11.19 21.21 4.22
N ASP A 60 -10.59 20.01 4.32
CA ASP A 60 -9.74 19.47 3.26
C ASP A 60 -10.59 18.86 2.13
N ASP A 61 -10.14 19.01 0.88
CA ASP A 61 -10.85 18.45 -0.28
C ASP A 61 -10.97 16.92 -0.21
N GLU A 62 -9.95 16.24 0.33
CA GLU A 62 -9.98 14.80 0.55
C GLU A 62 -11.08 14.39 1.54
N PHE A 63 -11.41 15.25 2.51
CA PHE A 63 -12.55 14.97 3.39
C PHE A 63 -13.87 15.06 2.63
N SER A 64 -14.03 16.04 1.73
CA SER A 64 -15.21 16.15 0.87
C SER A 64 -15.36 14.91 -0.04
N VAL A 65 -14.25 14.37 -0.55
CA VAL A 65 -14.22 13.12 -1.31
C VAL A 65 -14.61 11.93 -0.44
N ALA A 66 -14.10 11.84 0.79
CA ALA A 66 -14.44 10.78 1.74
C ALA A 66 -15.92 10.83 2.15
N LEU A 67 -16.45 12.04 2.39
CA LEU A 67 -17.85 12.28 2.71
C LEU A 67 -18.77 11.79 1.58
N LYS A 68 -18.46 12.17 0.34
CA LYS A 68 -19.17 11.70 -0.84
C LYS A 68 -19.09 10.18 -1.00
N GLY A 69 -17.91 9.59 -0.79
CA GLY A 69 -17.72 8.15 -0.84
C GLY A 69 -18.56 7.40 0.21
N PHE A 70 -18.69 7.96 1.41
CA PHE A 70 -19.53 7.38 2.46
C PHE A 70 -21.03 7.50 2.13
N TYR A 71 -21.47 8.64 1.62
CA TYR A 71 -22.83 8.83 1.12
C TYR A 71 -23.18 7.79 0.05
N GLU A 72 -22.31 7.60 -0.95
CA GLU A 72 -22.48 6.57 -1.97
C GLU A 72 -22.54 5.15 -1.38
N ALA A 73 -21.71 4.87 -0.38
CA ALA A 73 -21.70 3.58 0.31
C ALA A 73 -23.04 3.31 1.01
N ILE A 74 -23.66 4.30 1.67
CA ILE A 74 -24.98 4.15 2.29
C ILE A 74 -26.04 3.83 1.22
N LEU A 75 -26.01 4.52 0.09
CA LEU A 75 -26.95 4.29 -1.03
C LEU A 75 -26.78 2.91 -1.68
N GLN A 76 -25.57 2.35 -1.68
CA GLN A 76 -25.28 1.06 -2.30
C GLN A 76 -25.28 -0.11 -1.31
N PHE A 77 -25.29 0.16 0.00
CA PHE A 77 -25.18 -0.88 1.02
C PHE A 77 -26.36 -1.86 0.96
N ASN A 78 -26.04 -3.15 0.97
CA ASN A 78 -27.01 -4.23 1.03
C ASN A 78 -27.02 -4.85 2.45
N PRO A 79 -28.09 -4.65 3.24
CA PRO A 79 -28.18 -5.18 4.61
C PRO A 79 -28.19 -6.71 4.73
N ASP A 80 -28.46 -7.42 3.63
CA ASP A 80 -28.54 -8.89 3.58
C ASP A 80 -27.17 -9.54 3.34
N GLU A 81 -26.15 -8.76 2.96
CA GLU A 81 -24.78 -9.23 2.81
C GLU A 81 -24.06 -9.39 4.15
N LYS A 82 -23.08 -10.30 4.20
CA LYS A 82 -22.27 -10.56 5.41
C LYS A 82 -21.28 -9.43 5.75
N THR A 83 -21.15 -8.43 4.89
CA THR A 83 -20.17 -7.35 5.03
C THR A 83 -20.75 -6.22 5.86
N SER A 84 -20.03 -5.77 6.89
CA SER A 84 -20.48 -4.61 7.69
C SER A 84 -20.45 -3.31 6.86
N LEU A 85 -21.34 -2.36 7.18
CA LEU A 85 -21.36 -1.03 6.55
C LEU A 85 -19.97 -0.38 6.62
N LYS A 86 -19.29 -0.47 7.77
CA LYS A 86 -17.94 0.09 7.96
C LYS A 86 -16.93 -0.49 6.97
N THR A 87 -16.94 -1.81 6.77
CA THR A 87 -16.04 -2.49 5.83
C THR A 87 -16.33 -2.09 4.38
N PHE A 88 -17.62 -2.07 4.01
CA PHE A 88 -18.03 -1.68 2.67
C PHE A 88 -17.70 -0.21 2.38
N SER A 89 -18.05 0.68 3.30
CA SER A 89 -17.73 2.10 3.22
C SER A 89 -16.24 2.38 3.14
N HIS A 90 -15.41 1.63 3.89
CA HIS A 90 -13.96 1.77 3.82
C HIS A 90 -13.43 1.52 2.40
N LEU A 91 -13.95 0.49 1.72
CA LEU A 91 -13.57 0.16 0.35
C LEU A 91 -13.94 1.28 -0.63
N ILE A 92 -15.18 1.79 -0.56
CA ILE A 92 -15.67 2.84 -1.45
C ILE A 92 -14.90 4.15 -1.23
N ILE A 93 -14.75 4.59 0.03
CA ILE A 93 -14.00 5.80 0.38
C ILE A 93 -12.56 5.69 -0.12
N LYS A 94 -11.89 4.56 0.13
CA LYS A 94 -10.51 4.33 -0.34
C LYS A 94 -10.39 4.43 -1.85
N ARG A 95 -11.31 3.82 -2.61
CA ARG A 95 -11.32 3.90 -4.07
C ARG A 95 -11.48 5.34 -4.55
N ARG A 96 -12.44 6.09 -3.99
CA ARG A 96 -12.69 7.50 -4.36
C ARG A 96 -11.50 8.40 -4.10
N LEU A 97 -10.83 8.21 -2.95
CA LEU A 97 -9.62 8.95 -2.60
C LEU A 97 -8.45 8.64 -3.54
N ILE A 98 -8.24 7.36 -3.89
CA ILE A 98 -7.21 6.98 -4.85
C ILE A 98 -7.48 7.60 -6.23
N ASP A 99 -8.73 7.55 -6.70
CA ASP A 99 -9.11 8.15 -7.97
C ASP A 99 -8.94 9.68 -7.96
N TYR A 100 -9.29 10.33 -6.85
CA TYR A 100 -9.05 11.76 -6.64
C TYR A 100 -7.56 12.09 -6.70
N MET A 101 -6.71 11.40 -5.93
CA MET A 101 -5.27 11.62 -5.91
C MET A 101 -4.62 11.43 -7.28
N ARG A 102 -5.08 10.44 -8.07
CA ARG A 102 -4.61 10.24 -9.45
C ARG A 102 -5.00 11.39 -10.37
N LYS A 103 -6.23 11.90 -10.25
CA LYS A 103 -6.70 13.05 -11.04
C LYS A 103 -5.97 14.34 -10.64
N GLU A 104 -5.75 14.54 -9.35
CA GLU A 104 -5.04 15.71 -8.83
C GLU A 104 -3.58 15.70 -9.26
N SER A 105 -2.92 14.53 -9.22
CA SER A 105 -1.56 14.37 -9.74
C SER A 105 -1.44 14.73 -11.22
N ARG A 106 -2.39 14.28 -12.05
CA ARG A 106 -2.41 14.60 -13.49
C ARG A 106 -2.71 16.07 -13.75
N ARG A 107 -3.68 16.66 -13.02
CA ARG A 107 -4.00 18.08 -13.14
C ARG A 107 -2.83 18.95 -12.73
N ASN A 108 -2.12 18.59 -11.66
CA ASN A 108 -0.93 19.31 -11.24
C ASN A 108 0.18 19.21 -12.29
N GLU A 109 0.38 18.03 -12.89
CA GLU A 109 1.31 17.83 -14.00
C GLU A 109 0.94 18.67 -15.24
N GLU A 110 -0.35 18.73 -15.60
CA GLU A 110 -0.86 19.55 -16.71
C GLU A 110 -0.77 21.06 -16.43
N LEU A 111 -1.09 21.51 -15.22
CA LEU A 111 -0.95 22.91 -14.80
C LEU A 111 0.52 23.34 -14.76
N LEU A 112 1.43 22.45 -14.34
CA LEU A 112 2.87 22.69 -14.39
C LEU A 112 3.37 22.89 -15.83
N LEU A 113 2.81 22.17 -16.80
CA LEU A 113 3.15 22.32 -18.23
C LEU A 113 2.56 23.60 -18.86
N LEU A 114 1.40 24.07 -18.38
CA LEU A 114 0.75 25.28 -18.87
C LEU A 114 1.38 26.57 -18.27
N ASN A 115 1.92 26.51 -17.06
CA ASN A 115 2.55 27.65 -16.38
C ASN A 115 3.95 28.02 -16.91
N ASP A 116 4.50 27.29 -17.89
CA ASP A 116 5.73 27.70 -18.60
C ASP A 116 5.44 28.73 -19.70
N GLU A 117 4.20 28.85 -20.19
CA GLU A 117 3.85 29.77 -21.30
C GLU A 117 3.31 31.15 -20.82
N ASP A 118 2.74 31.26 -19.62
CA ASP A 118 2.10 32.50 -19.10
C ASP A 118 2.90 33.19 -17.97
N ARG A 119 4.20 33.42 -18.17
CA ARG A 119 5.06 34.15 -17.22
C ARG A 119 5.01 35.67 -17.40
N GLU A 120 3.86 36.29 -17.11
CA GLU A 120 3.78 37.76 -16.94
C GLU A 120 2.63 38.18 -15.99
N THR A 121 2.63 37.79 -14.70
CA THR A 121 2.09 38.67 -13.63
C THR A 121 2.43 38.22 -12.20
N GLY A 122 3.34 38.96 -11.57
CA GLY A 122 3.10 39.59 -10.25
C GLY A 122 2.99 38.76 -8.96
N ALA A 123 3.17 37.44 -8.95
CA ALA A 123 3.27 36.68 -7.71
C ALA A 123 4.73 36.51 -7.26
N ASP A 124 5.05 36.92 -6.03
CA ASP A 124 6.41 36.87 -5.45
C ASP A 124 6.96 35.41 -5.51
N PRO A 125 8.00 35.14 -6.33
CA PRO A 125 8.52 33.79 -6.57
C PRO A 125 8.97 33.05 -5.30
N GLN A 126 9.31 33.80 -4.25
CA GLN A 126 9.85 33.23 -3.01
C GLN A 126 8.80 32.43 -2.22
N HIS A 127 7.55 32.86 -2.19
CA HIS A 127 6.52 32.30 -1.30
C HIS A 127 5.93 30.97 -1.81
N TYR A 128 5.89 30.80 -3.13
CA TYR A 128 5.43 29.56 -3.79
C TYR A 128 6.49 28.47 -3.75
N VAL A 129 7.75 28.83 -4.01
CA VAL A 129 8.90 27.92 -3.94
C VAL A 129 9.07 27.34 -2.54
N PHE A 130 8.86 28.12 -1.47
CA PHE A 130 8.92 27.62 -0.09
C PHE A 130 7.81 26.61 0.27
N ASN A 131 6.61 26.73 -0.28
CA ASN A 131 5.48 25.83 -0.01
C ASN A 131 5.57 24.51 -0.79
N GLU A 132 6.06 24.57 -2.04
CA GLU A 132 6.37 23.36 -2.82
C GLU A 132 7.56 22.59 -2.24
N MET A 133 8.60 23.30 -1.77
CA MET A 133 9.74 22.67 -1.10
C MET A 133 9.36 22.03 0.24
N SER A 134 8.46 22.62 1.02
CA SER A 134 8.03 22.08 2.31
C SER A 134 7.14 20.83 2.18
N ILE A 135 6.21 20.81 1.22
CA ILE A 135 5.34 19.64 0.96
C ILE A 135 6.15 18.52 0.30
N SER A 136 7.00 18.85 -0.68
CA SER A 136 7.85 17.84 -1.34
C SER A 136 8.89 17.26 -0.38
N SER A 137 9.48 18.06 0.52
CA SER A 137 10.39 17.56 1.55
C SER A 137 9.66 16.66 2.55
N PHE A 138 8.46 17.02 3.00
CA PHE A 138 7.66 16.18 3.90
C PHE A 138 7.28 14.83 3.27
N LEU A 139 6.81 14.83 2.02
CA LEU A 139 6.49 13.60 1.28
C LEU A 139 7.73 12.73 1.04
N LYS A 140 8.87 13.35 0.69
CA LYS A 140 10.16 12.66 0.57
C LYS A 140 10.58 12.05 1.91
N GLU A 141 10.36 12.76 3.01
CA GLU A 141 10.70 12.28 4.35
C GLU A 141 9.82 11.10 4.78
N GLN A 142 8.51 11.16 4.48
CA GLN A 142 7.59 10.05 4.72
C GLN A 142 7.94 8.81 3.87
N GLN A 143 8.20 8.97 2.57
CA GLN A 143 8.68 7.87 1.73
C GLN A 143 10.03 7.31 2.22
N ALA A 144 10.92 8.18 2.68
CA ALA A 144 12.19 7.76 3.26
C ALA A 144 11.99 7.01 4.59
N ALA A 145 10.95 7.32 5.37
CA ALA A 145 10.61 6.61 6.59
C ALA A 145 10.04 5.21 6.28
N GLU A 146 9.10 5.10 5.34
CA GLU A 146 8.54 3.82 4.87
C GLU A 146 9.63 2.90 4.32
N ARG A 147 10.52 3.45 3.48
CA ARG A 147 11.67 2.70 2.96
C ARG A 147 12.61 2.25 4.07
N ARG A 148 12.87 3.10 5.08
CA ARG A 148 13.71 2.74 6.24
C ARG A 148 13.10 1.60 7.05
N GLU A 149 11.79 1.58 7.22
CA GLU A 149 11.08 0.51 7.91
C GLU A 149 11.17 -0.81 7.14
N GLU A 150 10.88 -0.81 5.84
CA GLU A 150 11.02 -2.02 5.01
C GLU A 150 12.47 -2.54 4.98
N ILE A 151 13.48 -1.66 4.89
CA ILE A 151 14.90 -2.06 4.98
C ILE A 151 15.18 -2.77 6.31
N LYS A 152 14.64 -2.25 7.41
CA LYS A 152 14.85 -2.83 8.75
C LYS A 152 14.19 -4.21 8.85
N GLU A 153 12.95 -4.35 8.39
CA GLU A 153 12.24 -5.63 8.39
C GLU A 153 12.92 -6.65 7.49
N TYR A 154 13.29 -6.25 6.27
CA TYR A 154 13.98 -7.13 5.33
C TYR A 154 15.36 -7.55 5.84
N SER A 155 16.08 -6.66 6.55
CA SER A 155 17.32 -7.01 7.24
C SER A 155 17.13 -8.15 8.24
N GLN A 156 16.00 -8.18 8.98
CA GLN A 156 15.72 -9.27 9.90
C GLN A 156 15.41 -10.57 9.18
N VAL A 157 14.62 -10.52 8.10
CA VAL A 157 14.33 -11.70 7.27
C VAL A 157 15.63 -12.29 6.69
N LEU A 158 16.53 -11.44 6.18
CA LEU A 158 17.83 -11.87 5.65
C LEU A 158 18.71 -12.54 6.71
N LYS A 159 18.70 -12.03 7.95
CA LYS A 159 19.48 -12.62 9.05
C LYS A 159 19.07 -14.05 9.36
N GLU A 160 17.79 -14.41 9.21
CA GLU A 160 17.35 -15.81 9.38
C GLU A 160 18.01 -16.78 8.39
N PHE A 161 18.52 -16.26 7.27
CA PHE A 161 19.27 -17.01 6.26
C PHE A 161 20.79 -16.81 6.38
N GLY A 162 21.25 -16.15 7.45
CA GLY A 162 22.66 -15.81 7.63
C GLY A 162 23.18 -14.81 6.60
N LEU A 163 22.32 -13.92 6.11
CA LEU A 163 22.65 -12.90 5.11
C LEU A 163 22.61 -11.50 5.73
N SER A 164 23.35 -10.57 5.12
CA SER A 164 23.28 -9.14 5.40
C SER A 164 23.36 -8.34 4.09
N PHE A 165 22.93 -7.08 4.11
CA PHE A 165 23.06 -6.20 2.94
C PHE A 165 24.52 -6.05 2.47
N GLN A 166 25.47 -5.97 3.42
CA GLN A 166 26.91 -5.88 3.08
C GLN A 166 27.39 -7.12 2.33
N GLU A 167 26.95 -8.32 2.75
CA GLU A 167 27.26 -9.55 2.03
C GLU A 167 26.59 -9.63 0.66
N LEU A 168 25.36 -9.13 0.54
CA LEU A 168 24.66 -9.10 -0.74
C LEU A 168 25.36 -8.19 -1.74
N VAL A 169 25.86 -7.03 -1.33
CA VAL A 169 26.66 -6.15 -2.20
C VAL A 169 27.88 -6.88 -2.77
N ILE A 170 28.54 -7.71 -1.97
CA ILE A 170 29.75 -8.45 -2.39
C ILE A 170 29.40 -9.67 -3.26
N SER A 171 28.32 -10.38 -2.93
CA SER A 171 27.95 -11.65 -3.56
C SER A 171 27.00 -11.52 -4.75
N SER A 172 26.47 -10.32 -5.00
CA SER A 172 25.59 -10.06 -6.15
C SER A 172 26.34 -10.28 -7.48
N PRO A 173 25.69 -10.88 -8.49
CA PRO A 173 26.26 -11.00 -9.83
C PRO A 173 26.66 -9.63 -10.39
N LYS A 174 27.90 -9.50 -10.89
CA LYS A 174 28.38 -8.24 -11.49
C LYS A 174 27.91 -8.05 -12.93
N HIS A 175 27.94 -9.13 -13.71
CA HIS A 175 27.53 -9.13 -15.10
C HIS A 175 26.02 -9.31 -15.24
N ASP A 176 25.44 -8.58 -16.19
CA ASP A 176 24.01 -8.58 -16.48
C ASP A 176 23.45 -9.98 -16.76
N ASP A 177 24.12 -10.77 -17.60
CA ASP A 177 23.70 -12.15 -17.91
C ASP A 177 23.60 -13.04 -16.68
N SER A 178 24.59 -12.95 -15.79
CA SER A 178 24.61 -13.73 -14.54
C SER A 178 23.52 -13.28 -13.59
N ARG A 179 23.21 -11.97 -13.60
CA ARG A 179 22.12 -11.38 -12.80
C ARG A 179 20.77 -11.88 -13.28
N LYS A 180 20.50 -11.78 -14.58
CA LYS A 180 19.28 -12.29 -15.23
C LYS A 180 19.07 -13.78 -14.99
N ILE A 181 20.12 -14.60 -15.06
CA ILE A 181 20.03 -16.04 -14.76
C ILE A 181 19.63 -16.26 -13.29
N ALA A 182 20.31 -15.59 -12.35
CA ALA A 182 20.02 -15.74 -10.93
C ALA A 182 18.62 -15.23 -10.58
N PHE A 183 18.19 -14.13 -11.20
CA PHE A 183 16.86 -13.56 -11.05
C PHE A 183 15.76 -14.51 -11.55
N LYS A 184 15.93 -15.11 -12.74
CA LYS A 184 15.01 -16.13 -13.27
C LYS A 184 14.87 -17.33 -12.33
N ILE A 185 15.97 -17.79 -11.74
CA ILE A 185 15.93 -18.87 -10.74
C ILE A 185 15.10 -18.42 -9.53
N ALA A 186 15.30 -17.19 -9.03
CA ALA A 186 14.52 -16.66 -7.92
C ALA A 186 13.01 -16.56 -8.26
N GLN A 187 12.66 -16.17 -9.49
CA GLN A 187 11.26 -16.16 -9.98
C GLN A 187 10.63 -17.55 -9.99
N ILE A 188 11.38 -18.57 -10.41
CA ILE A 188 10.89 -19.96 -10.42
C ILE A 188 10.61 -20.44 -8.99
N ILE A 189 11.52 -20.13 -8.05
CA ILE A 189 11.34 -20.51 -6.65
C ILE A 189 10.16 -19.76 -6.03
N SER A 190 10.05 -18.45 -6.27
CA SER A 190 8.97 -17.62 -5.70
C SER A 190 7.59 -18.03 -6.22
N SER A 191 7.51 -18.48 -7.48
CA SER A 191 6.26 -18.91 -8.13
C SER A 191 5.89 -20.37 -7.88
N THR A 192 6.81 -21.19 -7.35
CA THR A 192 6.58 -22.62 -7.10
C THR A 192 6.47 -22.87 -5.59
N PRO A 193 5.25 -23.12 -5.04
CA PRO A 193 5.05 -23.24 -3.60
C PRO A 193 5.99 -24.25 -2.93
N ASP A 194 6.17 -25.43 -3.52
CA ASP A 194 7.02 -26.49 -2.95
C ASP A 194 8.49 -26.06 -2.82
N PHE A 195 9.02 -25.33 -3.81
CA PHE A 195 10.39 -24.82 -3.76
C PHE A 195 10.55 -23.70 -2.74
N TYR A 196 9.55 -22.82 -2.64
CA TYR A 196 9.55 -21.78 -1.64
C TYR A 196 9.46 -22.36 -0.23
N TYR A 197 8.56 -23.33 0.01
CA TYR A 197 8.46 -24.01 1.30
C TYR A 197 9.75 -24.74 1.67
N TYR A 198 10.37 -25.45 0.71
CA TYR A 198 11.68 -26.06 0.91
C TYR A 198 12.74 -25.03 1.32
N LEU A 199 12.77 -23.87 0.67
CA LEU A 199 13.69 -22.77 1.02
C LEU A 199 13.44 -22.25 2.44
N ILE A 200 12.19 -22.01 2.83
CA ILE A 200 11.86 -21.49 4.16
C ILE A 200 12.19 -22.50 5.26
N ASP A 201 11.83 -23.78 5.08
CA ASP A 201 12.04 -24.85 6.05
C ASP A 201 13.51 -25.27 6.17
N LYS A 202 14.15 -25.58 5.03
CA LYS A 202 15.53 -26.10 5.01
C LYS A 202 16.60 -25.01 4.99
N LYS A 203 16.21 -23.74 4.79
CA LYS A 203 17.11 -22.60 4.59
C LYS A 203 18.16 -22.87 3.48
N ARG A 204 17.77 -23.64 2.45
CA ARG A 204 18.61 -24.09 1.34
C ARG A 204 17.84 -24.10 0.03
N LEU A 205 18.55 -23.92 -1.08
CA LEU A 205 17.96 -24.01 -2.41
C LEU A 205 17.76 -25.48 -2.82
N PRO A 206 16.65 -25.82 -3.51
CA PRO A 206 16.43 -27.16 -4.09
C PRO A 206 17.26 -27.31 -5.38
N ILE A 207 18.59 -27.42 -5.22
CA ILE A 207 19.54 -27.29 -6.34
C ILE A 207 19.34 -28.37 -7.40
N ASN A 208 19.04 -29.60 -7.01
CA ASN A 208 18.90 -30.71 -7.96
C ASN A 208 17.71 -30.45 -8.89
N GLU A 209 16.59 -30.08 -8.30
CA GLU A 209 15.34 -29.74 -8.97
C GLU A 209 15.54 -28.52 -9.89
N LEU A 210 16.21 -27.48 -9.39
CA LEU A 210 16.53 -26.28 -10.17
C LEU A 210 17.43 -26.59 -11.37
N THR A 211 18.43 -27.44 -11.22
CA THR A 211 19.30 -27.82 -12.35
C THR A 211 18.54 -28.56 -13.45
N SER A 212 17.57 -29.39 -13.09
CA SER A 212 16.75 -30.15 -14.04
C SER A 212 15.81 -29.26 -14.87
N ILE A 213 15.33 -28.14 -14.32
CA ILE A 213 14.33 -27.28 -14.98
C ILE A 213 14.93 -26.05 -15.66
N THR A 214 16.10 -25.57 -15.24
CA THR A 214 16.67 -24.29 -15.73
C THR A 214 17.80 -24.46 -16.74
N ASN A 215 18.31 -25.67 -16.97
CA ASN A 215 19.54 -25.95 -17.72
C ASN A 215 20.76 -25.14 -17.22
N VAL A 216 20.71 -24.65 -15.98
CA VAL A 216 21.81 -23.93 -15.32
C VAL A 216 22.64 -24.92 -14.53
N SER A 217 23.97 -24.82 -14.64
CA SER A 217 24.87 -25.72 -13.90
C SER A 217 24.75 -25.52 -12.38
N ARG A 218 24.89 -26.61 -11.60
CA ARG A 218 24.98 -26.56 -10.14
C ARG A 218 25.98 -25.50 -9.65
N LYS A 219 27.13 -25.40 -10.31
CA LYS A 219 28.21 -24.44 -9.98
C LYS A 219 27.74 -22.99 -10.10
N THR A 220 26.91 -22.68 -11.09
CA THR A 220 26.35 -21.33 -11.30
C THR A 220 25.32 -20.98 -10.23
N ILE A 221 24.41 -21.90 -9.90
CA ILE A 221 23.40 -21.70 -8.85
C ILE A 221 24.10 -21.47 -7.49
N GLU A 222 25.07 -22.31 -7.14
CA GLU A 222 25.83 -22.20 -5.89
C GLU A 222 26.63 -20.90 -5.78
N ARG A 223 27.21 -20.44 -6.89
CA ARG A 223 27.94 -19.18 -6.97
C ARG A 223 27.05 -17.99 -6.62
N HIS A 224 25.79 -18.02 -7.05
CA HIS A 224 24.84 -16.91 -6.88
C HIS A 224 23.78 -17.17 -5.80
N ARG A 225 23.93 -18.21 -4.98
CA ARG A 225 22.91 -18.65 -4.01
C ARG A 225 22.41 -17.54 -3.09
N LYS A 226 23.32 -16.68 -2.60
CA LYS A 226 22.98 -15.60 -1.66
C LYS A 226 22.04 -14.59 -2.29
N TYR A 227 22.34 -14.21 -3.54
CA TYR A 227 21.50 -13.32 -4.33
C TYR A 227 20.14 -13.95 -4.66
N ILE A 228 20.14 -15.21 -5.10
CA ILE A 228 18.89 -15.96 -5.42
C ILE A 228 17.97 -16.02 -4.20
N VAL A 229 18.50 -16.38 -3.02
CA VAL A 229 17.73 -16.44 -1.77
C VAL A 229 17.16 -15.07 -1.41
N ALA A 230 18.00 -14.02 -1.43
CA ALA A 230 17.56 -12.67 -1.11
C ALA A 230 16.42 -12.21 -2.03
N VAL A 231 16.59 -12.33 -3.35
CA VAL A 231 15.57 -11.92 -4.31
C VAL A 231 14.28 -12.73 -4.14
N THR A 232 14.38 -14.03 -3.89
CA THR A 232 13.21 -14.89 -3.64
C THR A 232 12.41 -14.41 -2.41
N LEU A 233 13.10 -14.10 -1.31
CA LEU A 233 12.48 -13.60 -0.09
C LEU A 233 11.82 -12.24 -0.31
N LEU A 234 12.48 -11.36 -1.08
CA LEU A 234 11.92 -10.06 -1.44
C LEU A 234 10.68 -10.18 -2.33
N MET A 235 10.66 -11.10 -3.30
CA MET A 235 9.51 -11.32 -4.18
C MET A 235 8.26 -11.77 -3.42
N ASN A 236 8.43 -12.65 -2.43
CA ASN A 236 7.33 -13.22 -1.63
C ASN A 236 6.98 -12.39 -0.38
N SER A 237 7.61 -11.23 -0.16
CA SER A 237 7.29 -10.32 0.95
C SER A 237 6.24 -9.26 0.57
N ASN A 238 5.84 -8.43 1.53
CA ASN A 238 4.96 -7.27 1.30
C ASN A 238 5.74 -5.94 1.19
N PHE A 239 7.06 -5.98 0.91
CA PHE A 239 7.92 -4.79 0.85
C PHE A 239 7.78 -4.08 -0.50
N VAL A 240 6.80 -3.17 -0.61
CA VAL A 240 6.43 -2.51 -1.87
C VAL A 240 7.56 -1.59 -2.33
N CYS A 241 8.12 -0.77 -1.43
CA CYS A 241 9.19 0.16 -1.77
C CYS A 241 10.45 -0.58 -2.21
N LEU A 242 10.80 -1.69 -1.54
CA LEU A 242 11.98 -2.48 -1.89
C LEU A 242 11.82 -3.26 -3.19
N LYS A 243 10.61 -3.72 -3.52
CA LYS A 243 10.34 -4.39 -4.81
C LYS A 243 10.55 -3.47 -6.02
N GLU A 244 10.45 -2.15 -5.85
CA GLU A 244 10.76 -1.22 -6.94
C GLU A 244 12.21 -1.27 -7.39
N PHE A 245 13.16 -1.56 -6.48
CA PHE A 245 14.58 -1.67 -6.81
C PHE A 245 14.94 -2.85 -7.71
N ILE A 246 14.07 -3.86 -7.77
CA ILE A 246 14.26 -5.03 -8.64
C ILE A 246 13.27 -5.05 -9.80
N ARG A 247 12.46 -3.98 -9.97
CA ARG A 247 11.44 -3.91 -11.03
C ARG A 247 12.05 -3.87 -12.43
N GLU A 248 13.21 -3.23 -12.60
CA GLU A 248 13.93 -3.24 -13.88
C GLU A 248 14.40 -4.65 -14.29
N GLU A 249 14.57 -5.56 -13.33
CA GLU A 249 14.90 -6.96 -13.61
C GLU A 249 13.65 -7.83 -13.86
N LEU A 250 12.44 -7.33 -13.58
CA LEU A 250 11.16 -8.02 -13.86
C LEU A 250 10.66 -7.82 -15.30
N LEU A 251 11.19 -6.84 -16.03
CA LEU A 251 10.81 -6.45 -17.40
C LEU A 251 11.76 -7.07 -18.43
#